data_AF-A0A0B0S9N4-F1
#
_entry.id   AF-A0A0B0S9N4-F1
#
_cell.length_a   1.000
_cell.length_b   1.000
_cell.length_c   1.000
_cell.angle_alpha   90.00
_cell.angle_beta   90.00
_cell.angle_gamma   90.00
#
_symmetry.space_group_name_H-M   'P 1'
#
loop_
_entity.id
_entity.type
_entity.pdbx_description
1 polymer ?
#
loop_
_entity_poly.entity_id
_entity_poly.type
_entity_poly.pdbx_seq_one_letter_code
_entity_poly.pdbx_strand_id
1 'polypeptide(L)'
;MRNPLPVFMYLLGVDAAQGVLEALGYRKVPRPGGVGSSLYLGEDVLLHSTGLWYRGVLYHRPKERFYRAGLPPYPPGVDPRAEPLSFGEGLAHYLPFIRDHEARVRALWGEGRERLLRHLPPLARRHLKDWKALWREDEAAPGL
;
A
#
# COMPACT_ATOMS: atom_id res chain seq x y z
N MET A 1 -3.07 15.48 10.22
CA MET A 1 -2.56 14.09 10.16
C MET A 1 -2.17 13.82 8.72
N ARG A 2 -0.94 13.38 8.46
CA ARG A 2 -0.42 13.16 7.10
C ARG A 2 -0.74 11.73 6.66
N ASN A 3 -1.54 11.53 5.61
CA ASN A 3 -1.90 10.18 5.15
C ASN A 3 -1.37 9.89 3.74
N PRO A 4 -0.20 9.22 3.60
CA PRO A 4 0.37 8.93 2.28
C PRO A 4 -0.25 7.69 1.60
N LEU A 5 -1.01 6.87 2.33
CA LEU A 5 -1.48 5.55 1.85
C LEU A 5 -2.39 5.65 0.62
N PRO A 6 -3.27 6.66 0.45
CA PRO A 6 -4.07 6.76 -0.78
C PRO A 6 -3.24 6.95 -2.04
N VAL A 7 -2.08 7.62 -1.96
CA VAL A 7 -1.12 7.71 -3.07
C VAL A 7 -0.49 6.34 -3.30
N PHE A 8 -0.01 5.70 -2.23
CA PHE A 8 0.60 4.38 -2.32
C PHE A 8 -0.34 3.31 -2.90
N MET A 9 -1.59 3.24 -2.45
CA MET A 9 -2.61 2.33 -2.98
C MET A 9 -2.93 2.59 -4.45
N TYR A 10 -2.86 3.84 -4.90
CA TYR A 10 -2.99 4.14 -6.33
C TYR A 10 -1.80 3.59 -7.11
N LEU A 11 -0.58 3.83 -6.62
CA LEU A 11 0.65 3.34 -7.26
C LEU A 11 0.69 1.81 -7.31
N LEU A 12 0.28 1.12 -6.24
CA LEU A 12 0.10 -0.33 -6.23
C LEU A 12 -0.92 -0.81 -7.26
N GLY A 13 -1.97 -0.03 -7.53
CA GLY A 13 -2.93 -0.33 -8.58
C GLY A 13 -2.33 -0.20 -9.99
N VAL A 14 -1.44 0.78 -10.19
CA VAL A 14 -0.68 0.94 -11.44
C VAL A 14 0.31 -0.20 -11.61
N ASP A 15 1.05 -0.54 -10.55
CA ASP A 15 1.99 -1.67 -10.49
C ASP A 15 1.29 -2.98 -10.86
N ALA A 16 0.09 -3.21 -10.31
CA ALA A 16 -0.75 -4.37 -10.63
C ALA A 16 -1.19 -4.39 -12.10
N ALA A 17 -1.59 -3.23 -12.65
CA ALA A 17 -2.04 -3.12 -14.03
C ALA A 17 -0.92 -3.39 -15.05
N GLN A 18 0.33 -3.17 -14.65
CA GLN A 18 1.49 -3.32 -15.50
C GLN A 18 2.31 -4.59 -15.23
N GLY A 19 1.84 -5.49 -14.35
CA GLY A 19 2.52 -6.74 -14.03
C GLY A 19 3.76 -6.60 -13.13
N VAL A 20 3.97 -5.42 -12.55
CA VAL A 20 5.11 -5.14 -11.64
C VAL A 20 5.01 -5.98 -10.38
N LEU A 21 3.80 -6.16 -9.85
CA LEU A 21 3.61 -6.96 -8.65
C LEU A 21 4.03 -8.40 -8.87
N GLU A 22 3.62 -9.03 -9.98
CA GLU A 22 4.10 -10.36 -10.33
C GLU A 22 5.63 -10.41 -10.49
N ALA A 23 6.24 -9.41 -11.13
CA ALA A 23 7.70 -9.30 -11.25
C ALA A 23 8.41 -9.13 -9.88
N LEU A 24 7.72 -8.54 -8.89
CA LEU A 24 8.16 -8.44 -7.49
C LEU A 24 7.86 -9.70 -6.66
N GLY A 25 7.38 -10.78 -7.28
CA GLY A 25 7.13 -12.07 -6.62
C GLY A 25 5.75 -12.18 -5.98
N TYR A 26 4.83 -11.25 -6.23
CA TYR A 26 3.45 -11.42 -5.80
C TYR A 26 2.74 -12.46 -6.69
N ARG A 27 2.01 -13.36 -6.07
CA ARG A 27 1.12 -14.28 -6.78
C ARG A 27 -0.26 -13.67 -6.94
N LYS A 28 -0.67 -13.43 -8.18
CA LYS A 28 -2.03 -13.01 -8.52
C LYS A 28 -3.00 -14.18 -8.35
N VAL A 29 -4.07 -13.97 -7.60
CA VAL A 29 -5.11 -14.97 -7.35
C VAL A 29 -6.46 -14.35 -7.71
N PRO A 30 -7.32 -15.03 -8.49
CA PRO A 30 -8.66 -14.56 -8.74
C PRO A 30 -9.44 -14.44 -7.42
N ARG A 31 -10.34 -13.46 -7.35
CA ARG A 31 -11.24 -13.36 -6.19
C ARG A 31 -12.11 -14.64 -6.12
N PRO A 32 -12.27 -15.26 -4.93
CA PRO A 32 -13.33 -16.24 -4.69
C PRO A 32 -14.68 -15.66 -5.15
N GLY A 33 -15.35 -16.38 -6.05
CA GLY A 33 -16.60 -15.94 -6.69
C GLY A 33 -16.43 -15.18 -8.01
N GLY A 34 -15.21 -14.96 -8.51
CA GLY A 34 -14.93 -14.52 -9.89
C GLY A 34 -15.27 -13.06 -10.24
N VAL A 35 -15.93 -12.30 -9.36
CA VAL A 35 -16.36 -10.92 -9.63
C VAL A 35 -15.52 -9.92 -8.83
N GLY A 36 -14.82 -9.01 -9.49
CA GLY A 36 -14.09 -7.89 -8.86
C GLY A 36 -12.57 -7.96 -9.02
N SER A 37 -11.85 -7.15 -8.24
CA SER A 37 -10.38 -7.07 -8.31
C SER A 37 -9.71 -8.35 -7.82
N SER A 38 -8.60 -8.73 -8.47
CA SER A 38 -7.74 -9.84 -8.03
C SER A 38 -7.10 -9.56 -6.67
N LEU A 39 -6.70 -10.65 -5.99
CA LEU A 39 -5.80 -10.62 -4.85
C LEU A 39 -4.36 -10.74 -5.33
N TYR A 40 -3.44 -10.06 -4.66
CA TYR A 40 -2.00 -10.24 -4.86
C TYR A 40 -1.38 -10.67 -3.54
N LEU A 41 -0.80 -11.87 -3.53
CA LEU A 41 -0.23 -12.51 -2.35
C LEU A 41 1.29 -12.47 -2.41
N GLY A 42 1.92 -11.73 -1.51
CA GLY A 42 3.34 -11.84 -1.19
C GLY A 42 3.55 -12.73 0.03
N GLU A 43 4.80 -12.83 0.50
CA GLU A 43 5.17 -13.63 1.67
C GLU A 43 4.44 -13.15 2.95
N ASP A 44 4.54 -11.86 3.24
CA ASP A 44 3.93 -11.22 4.43
C ASP A 44 2.81 -10.21 4.07
N VAL A 45 2.42 -10.18 2.79
CA VAL A 45 1.60 -9.12 2.22
C VAL A 45 0.40 -9.71 1.49
N LEU A 46 -0.78 -9.14 1.72
CA LEU A 46 -1.95 -9.37 0.89
C LEU A 46 -2.49 -8.03 0.42
N LEU A 47 -2.52 -7.84 -0.90
CA LEU A 47 -3.07 -6.64 -1.53
C LEU A 47 -4.40 -6.94 -2.22
N HIS A 48 -5.37 -6.05 -2.00
CA HIS A 48 -6.64 -5.97 -2.71
C HIS A 48 -7.00 -4.51 -2.98
N SER A 49 -7.95 -4.24 -3.89
CA SER A 49 -8.33 -2.87 -4.23
C SER A 49 -8.90 -2.05 -3.07
N THR A 50 -9.43 -2.74 -2.04
CA THR A 50 -10.02 -2.14 -0.82
C THR A 50 -9.10 -2.15 0.38
N GLY A 51 -7.91 -2.76 0.31
CA GLY A 51 -7.02 -2.77 1.44
C GLY A 51 -5.71 -3.49 1.20
N LEU A 52 -4.79 -3.26 2.12
CA LEU A 52 -3.47 -3.87 2.15
C LEU A 52 -3.30 -4.47 3.54
N TRP A 53 -2.85 -5.72 3.60
CA TRP A 53 -2.44 -6.40 4.82
C TRP A 53 -0.93 -6.56 4.75
N TYR A 54 -0.27 -6.23 5.85
CA TYR A 54 1.16 -6.43 6.00
C TYR A 54 1.44 -6.83 7.44
N ARG A 55 1.99 -8.04 7.64
CA ARG A 55 2.42 -8.54 8.97
C ARG A 55 1.37 -8.32 10.08
N GLY A 56 0.13 -8.78 9.84
CA GLY A 56 -0.94 -8.72 10.84
C GLY A 56 -1.60 -7.35 11.02
N VAL A 57 -1.30 -6.37 10.17
CA VAL A 57 -1.97 -5.06 10.19
C VAL A 57 -2.64 -4.79 8.85
N LEU A 58 -3.91 -4.41 8.89
CA LEU A 58 -4.72 -4.02 7.75
C LEU A 58 -4.79 -2.49 7.63
N TYR A 59 -4.42 -1.93 6.48
CA TYR A 59 -4.91 -0.63 6.02
C TYR A 59 -6.21 -0.78 5.20
N HIS A 60 -7.34 -0.39 5.78
CA HIS A 60 -8.65 -0.44 5.13
C HIS A 60 -8.92 0.86 4.37
N ARG A 61 -8.72 0.82 3.05
CA ARG A 61 -8.77 2.00 2.17
C ARG A 61 -10.11 2.77 2.22
N PRO A 62 -11.31 2.15 2.17
CA PRO A 62 -12.57 2.88 2.24
C PRO A 62 -12.75 3.75 3.48
N LYS A 63 -12.18 3.33 4.63
CA LYS A 63 -12.27 4.09 5.88
C LYS A 63 -11.00 4.87 6.20
N GLU A 64 -9.94 4.71 5.40
CA GLU A 64 -8.59 5.21 5.66
C GLU A 64 -8.10 4.92 7.11
N ARG A 65 -8.33 3.68 7.59
CA ARG A 65 -8.03 3.28 8.98
C ARG A 65 -7.18 2.03 9.04
N PHE A 66 -6.44 1.89 10.13
CA PHE A 66 -5.64 0.72 10.44
C PHE A 66 -6.31 -0.17 11.47
N TYR A 67 -6.11 -1.47 11.35
CA TYR A 67 -6.59 -2.47 12.31
C TYR A 67 -5.53 -3.55 12.51
N ARG A 68 -5.36 -4.04 13.74
CA ARG A 68 -4.73 -5.34 13.96
C ARG A 68 -5.68 -6.41 13.49
N ALA A 69 -5.25 -7.16 12.49
CA ALA A 69 -6.04 -8.22 11.89
C ALA A 69 -5.09 -9.29 11.34
N GLY A 70 -5.31 -10.54 11.74
CA GLY A 70 -4.65 -11.67 11.08
C GLY A 70 -4.94 -11.67 9.58
N LEU A 71 -4.11 -12.37 8.80
CA LEU A 71 -4.38 -12.56 7.38
C LEU A 71 -5.74 -13.23 7.21
N PRO A 72 -6.68 -12.62 6.46
CA PRO A 72 -8.02 -13.17 6.36
C PRO A 72 -7.98 -14.44 5.50
N PRO A 73 -8.82 -15.46 5.80
CA PRO A 73 -8.91 -16.65 4.97
C PRO A 73 -9.51 -16.37 3.57
N TYR A 74 -10.24 -15.26 3.42
CA TYR A 74 -10.92 -14.85 2.17
C TYR A 74 -10.88 -13.32 1.99
N PRO A 75 -11.01 -12.78 0.74
CA PRO A 75 -10.91 -11.36 0.44
C PRO A 75 -11.88 -10.46 1.21
N PRO A 76 -11.62 -9.15 1.23
CA PRO A 76 -11.54 -8.46 2.50
C PRO A 76 -12.86 -7.90 3.02
N GLY A 77 -13.26 -8.39 4.18
CA GLY A 77 -13.95 -7.60 5.19
C GLY A 77 -12.98 -7.26 6.31
N VAL A 78 -13.19 -6.12 6.97
CA VAL A 78 -12.61 -5.91 8.31
C VAL A 78 -13.37 -6.85 9.25
N ASP A 79 -12.68 -7.76 9.93
CA ASP A 79 -13.31 -8.57 10.97
C ASP A 79 -13.95 -7.63 12.01
N PRO A 80 -15.23 -7.81 12.39
CA PRO A 80 -15.85 -6.97 13.42
C PRO A 80 -15.09 -6.92 14.75
N ARG A 81 -14.24 -7.93 15.03
CA ARG A 81 -13.39 -8.03 16.21
C ARG A 81 -11.99 -7.45 16.01
N ALA A 82 -11.67 -6.94 14.81
CA ALA A 82 -10.37 -6.34 14.53
C ALA A 82 -10.16 -5.09 15.38
N GLU A 83 -9.05 -5.05 16.11
CA GLU A 83 -8.72 -3.94 17.00
C GLU A 83 -8.25 -2.74 16.16
N PRO A 84 -8.90 -1.56 16.25
CA PRO A 84 -8.44 -0.38 15.52
C PRO A 84 -7.10 0.09 16.08
N LEU A 85 -6.18 0.46 15.20
CA LEU A 85 -4.94 1.13 15.56
C LEU A 85 -5.09 2.64 15.44
N SER A 86 -4.31 3.38 16.22
CA SER A 86 -4.12 4.80 15.91
C SER A 86 -3.47 4.94 14.53
N PHE A 87 -3.74 6.06 13.86
CA PHE A 87 -3.18 6.29 12.54
C PHE A 87 -1.66 6.35 12.56
N GLY A 88 -1.07 6.94 13.61
CA GLY A 88 0.38 7.05 13.76
C GLY A 88 1.06 5.68 13.87
N GLU A 89 0.53 4.80 14.72
CA GLU A 89 1.03 3.43 14.86
C GLU A 89 0.91 2.64 13.55
N GLY A 90 -0.25 2.73 12.90
CA GLY A 90 -0.50 2.04 11.64
C GLY A 90 0.42 2.55 10.52
N LEU A 91 0.61 3.86 10.40
CA LEU A 91 1.54 4.41 9.43
C LEU A 91 2.98 3.98 9.72
N ALA A 92 3.44 4.08 10.97
CA ALA A 92 4.78 3.67 11.37
C ALA A 92 5.07 2.20 11.01
N HIS A 93 4.09 1.32 11.20
CA HIS A 93 4.18 -0.10 10.78
C HIS A 93 4.37 -0.27 9.27
N TYR A 94 3.71 0.58 8.47
CA TYR A 94 3.75 0.50 7.00
C TYR A 94 4.94 1.19 6.37
N LEU A 95 5.57 2.16 7.04
CA LEU A 95 6.66 2.95 6.45
C LEU A 95 7.82 2.09 5.90
N PRO A 96 8.34 1.07 6.63
CA PRO A 96 9.39 0.21 6.09
C PRO A 96 8.96 -0.51 4.81
N PHE A 97 7.71 -1.00 4.77
CA PHE A 97 7.16 -1.69 3.61
C PHE A 97 7.00 -0.77 2.40
N ILE A 98 6.48 0.44 2.60
CA ILE A 98 6.33 1.44 1.53
C ILE A 98 7.70 1.76 0.92
N ARG A 99 8.72 1.97 1.76
CA ARG A 99 10.07 2.32 1.31
C ARG A 99 10.72 1.16 0.55
N ASP A 100 10.67 -0.06 1.08
CA ASP A 100 11.18 -1.26 0.41
C ASP A 100 10.50 -1.48 -0.95
N HIS A 101 9.17 -1.46 -0.98
CA HIS A 101 8.41 -1.66 -2.22
C HIS A 101 8.81 -0.64 -3.29
N GLU A 102 8.85 0.66 -2.93
CA GLU A 102 9.23 1.72 -3.86
C GLU A 102 10.68 1.59 -4.36
N ALA A 103 11.62 1.19 -3.49
CA ALA A 103 13.00 0.94 -3.88
C ALA A 103 13.10 -0.22 -4.89
N ARG A 104 12.36 -1.31 -4.65
CA ARG A 104 12.32 -2.48 -5.54
C ARG A 104 11.66 -2.14 -6.89
N VAL A 105 10.60 -1.34 -6.90
CA VAL A 105 10.00 -0.85 -8.15
C VAL A 105 11.01 -0.01 -8.95
N ARG A 106 11.71 0.93 -8.30
CA ARG A 106 12.76 1.74 -8.96
C ARG A 106 13.88 0.87 -9.52
N ALA A 107 14.30 -0.17 -8.79
CA ALA A 107 15.32 -1.09 -9.26
C ALA A 107 14.88 -1.88 -10.51
N LEU A 108 13.60 -2.27 -10.59
CA LEU A 108 13.06 -2.99 -11.75
C LEU A 108 12.87 -2.11 -12.98
N TRP A 109 12.36 -0.89 -12.79
CA TRP A 109 11.82 -0.08 -13.88
C TRP A 109 12.57 1.23 -14.13
N GLY A 110 13.55 1.54 -13.30
CA GLY A 110 14.29 2.80 -13.34
C GLY A 110 13.43 3.99 -12.93
N GLU A 111 13.76 5.15 -13.51
CA GLU A 111 13.10 6.41 -13.22
C GLU A 111 11.73 6.53 -13.91
N GLY A 112 10.88 7.44 -13.42
CA GLY A 112 9.59 7.75 -14.05
C GLY A 112 8.37 7.62 -13.14
N ARG A 113 8.54 7.07 -11.94
CA ARG A 113 7.47 6.98 -10.92
C ARG A 113 6.83 8.34 -10.60
N GLU A 114 7.63 9.40 -10.63
CA GLU A 114 7.16 10.78 -10.43
C GLU A 114 6.16 11.26 -11.48
N ARG A 115 6.24 10.73 -12.71
CA ARG A 115 5.27 11.06 -13.77
C ARG A 115 3.88 10.56 -13.40
N LEU A 116 3.78 9.40 -12.74
CA LEU A 116 2.50 8.85 -12.25
C LEU A 116 1.84 9.75 -11.20
N LEU A 117 2.63 10.50 -10.43
CA LEU A 117 2.11 11.44 -9.45
C LEU A 117 1.30 12.59 -10.09
N ARG A 118 1.56 12.91 -11.37
CA ARG A 118 0.80 13.92 -12.13
C ARG A 118 -0.60 13.40 -12.51
N HIS A 119 -0.77 12.09 -12.57
CA HIS A 119 -2.00 11.42 -12.97
C HIS A 119 -2.82 10.89 -11.79
N LEU A 120 -2.47 11.28 -10.56
CA LEU A 120 -3.21 10.88 -9.37
C LEU A 120 -4.70 11.26 -9.48
N PRO A 121 -5.63 10.36 -9.15
CA PRO A 121 -7.04 10.69 -9.06
C PRO A 121 -7.26 11.70 -7.93
N PRO A 122 -8.36 12.48 -7.96
CA PRO A 122 -8.59 13.57 -7.00
C PRO A 122 -8.43 13.15 -5.53
N LEU A 123 -8.96 11.98 -5.16
CA LEU A 123 -8.89 11.43 -3.80
C LEU A 123 -7.48 11.05 -3.33
N ALA A 124 -6.58 10.68 -4.24
CA ALA A 124 -5.18 10.42 -3.90
C ALA A 124 -4.35 11.72 -3.98
N ARG A 125 -4.69 12.62 -4.91
CA ARG A 125 -3.98 13.89 -5.11
C ARG A 125 -4.00 14.79 -3.88
N ARG A 126 -5.09 14.81 -3.11
CA ARG A 126 -5.17 15.57 -1.84
C ARG A 126 -4.09 15.17 -0.82
N HIS A 127 -3.57 13.95 -0.95
CA HIS A 127 -2.57 13.34 -0.08
C HIS A 127 -1.15 13.40 -0.67
N LEU A 128 -0.96 14.03 -1.84
CA LEU A 128 0.35 14.11 -2.50
C LEU A 128 1.39 14.85 -1.64
N LYS A 129 0.99 15.88 -0.89
CA LYS A 129 1.89 16.58 0.03
C LYS A 129 2.41 15.67 1.14
N ASP A 130 1.56 14.75 1.62
CA ASP A 130 1.88 13.81 2.69
C ASP A 130 2.79 12.70 2.16
N TRP A 131 2.53 12.22 0.94
CA TRP A 131 3.42 11.32 0.22
C TRP A 131 4.81 11.92 0.04
N LYS A 132 4.91 13.17 -0.43
CA LYS A 132 6.19 13.85 -0.62
C LYS A 132 6.95 14.05 0.70
N ALA A 133 6.24 14.27 1.80
CA ALA A 133 6.86 14.46 3.11
C ALA A 133 7.59 13.20 3.60
N LEU A 134 7.15 12.00 3.24
CA LEU A 134 7.81 10.73 3.63
C LEU A 134 9.27 10.64 3.21
N TRP A 135 9.60 11.26 2.08
CA TRP A 135 10.92 11.18 1.46
C TRP A 135 11.85 12.31 1.90
N ARG A 136 11.27 13.45 2.33
CA ARG A 136 12.03 14.59 2.85
C ARG A 136 12.61 14.32 4.25
N GLU A 137 11.94 13.50 5.04
CA GLU A 137 12.40 13.13 6.38
C GLU A 137 13.65 12.22 6.32
N ASP A 138 13.89 11.51 5.21
CA ASP A 138 15.11 10.73 4.99
C ASP A 138 16.29 11.58 4.48
N GLU A 139 16.03 12.65 3.73
CA GLU A 139 17.08 13.58 3.27
C GLU A 139 17.63 14.46 4.40
N ALA A 140 16.86 14.64 5.47
CA ALA A 140 17.23 15.46 6.63
C ALA A 140 17.98 14.68 7.74
N ALA A 141 18.25 13.40 7.55
CA ALA A 141 19.07 12.60 8.46
C ALA A 141 20.47 12.34 7.86
N PRO A 142 21.40 13.31 7.89
CA PRO A 142 22.81 13.01 7.70
C PRO A 142 23.30 12.24 8.94
N GLY A 143 23.82 11.03 8.71
CA GLY A 143 24.67 10.22 9.58
C GLY A 143 24.61 10.45 11.10
N LEU A 144 24.11 9.45 11.82
CA LEU A 144 24.63 9.06 13.13
C LEU A 144 25.14 7.63 13.06
#